data_AF-A0A2X1NBN0-F1
#
_entry.id   AF-A0A2X1NBN0-F1
#
_cell.length_a   1.000
_cell.length_b   1.000
_cell.length_c   1.000
_cell.angle_alpha   90.00
_cell.angle_beta   90.00
_cell.angle_gamma   90.00
#
_symmetry.space_group_name_H-M   'P 1'
#
loop_
_entity.id
_entity.type
_entity.pdbx_description
1 polymer ?
#
loop_
_entity_poly.entity_id
_entity_poly.type
_entity_poly.pdbx_seq_one_letter_code
_entity_poly.pdbx_strand_id
1 'polypeptide(L)'
;MAGYSKKIKTVAQIKEGATVAILNDPTNLGRALLLLQKEKLITLKEGKGLLPTALDITDNPRHLQIMELEGAQLPRVLDDPKVDVAIISTTYIQQTGLSPCTTAYLLKIRIRRM
;
A
#
# COMPACT_ATOMS: atom_id res chain seq x y z
N MET A 1 7.68 0.15 5.35
CA MET A 1 6.55 -0.51 4.68
C MET A 1 6.83 -0.62 3.18
N ALA A 2 6.17 -1.55 2.52
CA ALA A 2 6.25 -1.76 1.07
C ALA A 2 4.91 -2.32 0.55
N GLY A 3 4.69 -2.26 -0.76
CA GLY A 3 3.57 -2.95 -1.42
C GLY A 3 3.87 -4.43 -1.63
N TYR A 4 2.86 -5.26 -1.49
CA TYR A 4 2.92 -6.71 -1.70
C TYR A 4 1.71 -7.13 -2.52
N SER A 5 1.90 -8.08 -3.45
CA SER A 5 0.81 -8.62 -4.25
C SER A 5 1.11 -10.03 -4.70
N LYS A 6 0.14 -10.94 -4.56
CA LYS A 6 0.19 -12.28 -5.17
C LYS A 6 -0.21 -12.30 -6.65
N LYS A 7 -0.83 -11.22 -7.15
CA LYS A 7 -1.41 -11.15 -8.50
C LYS A 7 -0.56 -10.36 -9.49
N ILE A 8 0.11 -9.31 -9.02
CA ILE A 8 0.88 -8.39 -9.86
C ILE A 8 2.32 -8.26 -9.41
N LYS A 9 3.22 -7.99 -10.35
CA LYS A 9 4.67 -7.91 -10.11
C LYS A 9 5.21 -6.48 -10.18
N THR A 10 4.50 -5.57 -10.85
CA THR A 10 4.97 -4.18 -11.08
C THR A 10 3.84 -3.16 -10.88
N VAL A 11 4.20 -1.90 -10.59
CA VAL A 11 3.23 -0.82 -10.31
C VAL A 11 2.36 -0.59 -11.55
N ALA A 12 2.97 -0.70 -12.72
CA ALA A 12 2.30 -0.54 -14.02
C ALA A 12 1.18 -1.56 -14.26
N GLN A 13 1.16 -2.69 -13.55
CA GLN A 13 0.10 -3.70 -13.66
C GLN A 13 -1.12 -3.40 -12.77
N ILE A 14 -1.07 -2.35 -11.93
CA ILE A 14 -2.23 -1.89 -11.17
C ILE A 14 -3.27 -1.37 -12.15
N LYS A 15 -4.39 -2.10 -12.25
CA LYS A 15 -5.50 -1.76 -13.14
C LYS A 15 -6.35 -0.65 -12.53
N GLU A 16 -7.17 -0.05 -13.38
CA GLU A 16 -8.25 0.81 -12.92
C GLU A 16 -9.22 0.02 -12.02
N GLY A 17 -9.69 0.64 -10.95
CA GLY A 17 -10.57 0.02 -9.96
C GLY A 17 -9.87 -0.99 -9.03
N ALA A 18 -8.55 -1.13 -9.09
CA ALA A 18 -7.82 -2.08 -8.26
C ALA A 18 -7.97 -1.75 -6.77
N THR A 19 -8.07 -2.80 -5.95
CA THR A 19 -8.16 -2.65 -4.49
C THR A 19 -6.77 -2.62 -3.86
N VAL A 20 -6.50 -1.55 -3.12
CA VAL A 20 -5.28 -1.36 -2.36
C VAL A 20 -5.59 -1.40 -0.86
N ALA A 21 -5.19 -2.48 -0.21
CA ALA A 21 -5.32 -2.61 1.23
C ALA A 21 -4.19 -1.86 1.95
N ILE A 22 -4.53 -1.00 2.92
CA ILE A 22 -3.56 -0.21 3.69
C ILE A 22 -3.87 -0.28 5.20
N LEU A 23 -2.89 0.11 6.02
CA LEU A 23 -3.06 0.14 7.48
C LEU A 23 -3.98 1.29 7.89
N ASN A 24 -4.88 1.04 8.83
CA ASN A 24 -5.87 2.01 9.33
C ASN A 24 -5.38 2.85 10.54
N ASP A 25 -4.20 2.57 11.09
CA ASP A 25 -3.63 3.40 12.16
C ASP A 25 -3.06 4.71 11.59
N PRO A 26 -3.22 5.88 12.25
CA PRO A 26 -2.93 7.18 11.63
C PRO A 26 -1.51 7.32 11.06
N THR A 27 -0.51 6.79 11.75
CA THR A 27 0.90 6.92 11.33
C THR A 27 1.18 6.05 10.10
N ASN A 28 0.73 4.80 10.08
CA ASN A 28 0.98 3.94 8.94
C ASN A 28 0.03 4.22 7.77
N LEU A 29 -1.20 4.66 8.03
CA LEU A 29 -2.12 5.18 7.01
C LEU A 29 -1.46 6.30 6.22
N GLY A 30 -0.97 7.33 6.92
CA GLY A 30 -0.32 8.46 6.29
C GLY A 30 0.90 8.05 5.46
N ARG A 31 1.75 7.16 6.00
CA ARG A 31 2.90 6.62 5.28
C ARG A 31 2.52 5.79 4.05
N ALA A 32 1.41 5.04 4.11
CA ALA A 32 0.92 4.25 2.98
C ALA A 32 0.37 5.16 1.87
N LEU A 33 -0.38 6.20 2.23
CA LEU A 33 -0.88 7.19 1.26
C LEU A 33 0.27 7.97 0.62
N LEU A 34 1.26 8.40 1.39
CA LEU A 34 2.46 9.06 0.85
C LEU A 34 3.25 8.13 -0.09
N LEU A 35 3.25 6.82 0.19
CA LEU A 35 3.85 5.81 -0.68
C LEU A 35 3.13 5.74 -2.03
N LEU A 36 1.80 5.70 -2.02
CA LEU A 36 0.97 5.70 -3.24
C LEU A 36 1.16 6.99 -4.05
N GLN A 37 1.24 8.14 -3.38
CA GLN A 37 1.54 9.41 -4.03
C GLN A 37 2.93 9.40 -4.68
N LYS A 38 3.94 8.86 -4.00
CA LYS A 38 5.32 8.77 -4.53
C LYS A 38 5.38 7.96 -5.84
N GLU A 39 4.54 6.94 -5.97
CA GLU A 39 4.40 6.13 -7.18
C GLU A 39 3.41 6.70 -8.19
N LYS A 40 2.93 7.93 -7.98
CA LYS A 40 2.00 8.64 -8.87
C LYS A 40 0.69 7.89 -9.10
N LEU A 41 0.24 7.13 -8.10
CA LEU A 41 -1.03 6.39 -8.14
C LEU A 41 -2.20 7.25 -7.67
N ILE A 42 -1.93 8.18 -6.76
CA ILE A 42 -2.87 9.17 -6.22
C ILE A 42 -2.14 10.51 -6.05
N THR A 43 -2.90 11.59 -5.89
CA THR A 43 -2.39 12.88 -5.41
C THR A 43 -3.03 13.20 -4.08
N LEU A 44 -2.24 13.70 -3.13
CA LEU A 44 -2.73 14.14 -1.82
C LEU A 44 -2.74 15.66 -1.74
N LYS A 45 -3.62 16.19 -0.89
CA LYS A 45 -3.66 17.61 -0.55
C LYS A 45 -2.35 18.05 0.09
N GLU A 46 -1.85 19.20 -0.33
CA GLU A 46 -0.65 19.81 0.24
C GLU A 46 -0.85 20.23 1.70
N GLY A 47 0.26 20.39 2.44
CA GLY A 47 0.24 20.86 3.83
C GLY A 47 -0.22 19.83 4.87
N LYS A 48 -0.45 18.56 4.49
CA LYS A 48 -0.86 17.49 5.42
C LYS A 48 0.28 16.84 6.21
N GLY A 49 1.53 17.19 5.90
CA GLY A 49 2.70 16.63 6.58
C GLY A 49 2.74 15.10 6.46
N LEU A 50 2.92 14.43 7.60
CA LEU A 50 3.12 12.97 7.67
C LEU A 50 1.83 12.17 7.94
N LEU A 51 0.70 12.84 8.17
CA LEU A 51 -0.56 12.20 8.57
C LEU A 51 -1.73 12.54 7.63
N PRO A 52 -1.56 12.41 6.29
CA PRO A 52 -2.71 12.50 5.39
C PRO A 52 -3.68 11.33 5.64
N THR A 53 -4.94 11.54 5.28
CA THR A 53 -6.03 10.54 5.33
C THR A 53 -6.59 10.27 3.94
N ALA A 54 -7.43 9.26 3.77
CA ALA A 54 -8.09 8.99 2.50
C ALA A 54 -8.95 10.17 2.01
N LEU A 55 -9.46 11.00 2.93
CA LEU A 55 -10.20 12.23 2.61
C LEU A 55 -9.32 13.32 1.98
N ASP A 56 -8.00 13.18 2.09
CA ASP A 56 -7.04 14.13 1.54
C ASP A 56 -6.59 13.78 0.13
N ILE A 57 -7.15 12.73 -0.48
CA ILE A 57 -6.88 12.36 -1.87
C ILE A 57 -7.58 13.36 -2.80
N THR A 58 -6.78 14.11 -3.56
CA THR A 58 -7.26 15.13 -4.51
C THR A 58 -7.36 14.61 -5.94
N ASP A 59 -6.59 13.58 -6.28
CA ASP A 59 -6.65 12.92 -7.58
C ASP A 59 -6.44 11.41 -7.44
N ASN A 60 -7.25 10.63 -8.16
CA ASN A 60 -7.21 9.17 -8.19
C ASN A 60 -7.55 8.68 -9.60
N PRO A 61 -6.63 8.85 -10.57
CA PRO A 61 -6.90 8.65 -12.00
C PRO A 61 -7.16 7.17 -12.36
N ARG A 62 -6.78 6.25 -11.47
CA ARG A 62 -7.05 4.81 -11.61
C ARG A 62 -8.25 4.35 -10.80
N HIS A 63 -9.01 5.25 -10.19
CA HIS A 63 -10.17 4.93 -9.34
C HIS A 63 -9.88 3.81 -8.33
N LEU A 64 -8.68 3.83 -7.73
CA LEU A 64 -8.23 2.83 -6.77
C LEU A 64 -9.18 2.77 -5.57
N GLN A 65 -9.52 1.56 -5.15
CA GLN A 65 -10.33 1.32 -3.98
C GLN A 65 -9.41 1.17 -2.77
N ILE A 66 -9.41 2.16 -1.89
CA ILE A 66 -8.59 2.15 -0.68
C ILE A 66 -9.33 1.38 0.41
N MET A 67 -8.77 0.24 0.81
CA MET A 67 -9.33 -0.62 1.85
C MET A 67 -8.48 -0.51 3.11
N GLU A 68 -9.00 0.17 4.13
CA GLU A 68 -8.29 0.37 5.40
C GLU A 68 -8.54 -0.80 6.35
N LEU A 69 -7.48 -1.39 6.87
CA LEU A 69 -7.52 -2.59 7.71
C LEU A 69 -6.50 -2.52 8.84
N GLU A 70 -6.74 -3.28 9.91
CA GLU A 70 -5.75 -3.43 10.97
C GLU A 70 -4.50 -4.12 10.45
N GLY A 71 -3.32 -3.59 10.78
CA GLY A 71 -2.05 -4.06 10.22
C GLY A 71 -1.76 -5.56 10.39
N ALA A 72 -2.30 -6.20 11.44
CA ALA A 72 -2.17 -7.64 11.66
C ALA A 72 -2.95 -8.49 10.63
N GLN A 73 -3.96 -7.93 9.98
CA GLN A 73 -4.79 -8.62 8.97
C GLN A 73 -4.17 -8.55 7.56
N LEU A 74 -3.39 -7.50 7.29
CA LEU A 74 -2.81 -7.20 5.97
C LEU A 74 -2.05 -8.37 5.32
N PRO A 75 -1.25 -9.18 6.04
CA PRO A 75 -0.58 -10.30 5.41
C PRO A 75 -1.54 -11.39 4.91
N ARG A 76 -2.68 -11.60 5.58
CA ARG A 76 -3.67 -12.62 5.20
C ARG A 76 -4.53 -12.18 4.02
N VAL A 77 -4.79 -10.88 3.88
CA VAL A 77 -5.59 -10.38 2.74
C VAL A 77 -4.85 -10.44 1.40
N LEU A 78 -3.56 -10.78 1.39
CA LEU A 78 -2.84 -11.08 0.15
C LEU A 78 -3.44 -12.28 -0.61
N ASP A 79 -4.13 -13.18 0.08
CA ASP A 79 -4.88 -14.31 -0.50
C ASP A 79 -6.33 -13.94 -0.88
N ASP A 80 -6.80 -12.74 -0.54
CA ASP A 80 -8.15 -12.30 -0.87
C ASP A 80 -8.25 -12.01 -2.39
N PRO A 81 -9.18 -12.65 -3.12
CA PRO A 81 -9.36 -12.41 -4.55
C PRO A 81 -9.80 -10.97 -4.88
N LYS A 82 -10.27 -10.18 -3.90
CA LYS A 82 -10.62 -8.77 -4.08
C LYS A 82 -9.44 -7.82 -3.88
N VAL A 83 -8.36 -8.26 -3.23
CA VAL A 83 -7.19 -7.40 -2.94
C VAL A 83 -6.15 -7.58 -4.02
N ASP A 84 -5.76 -6.49 -4.67
CA ASP A 84 -4.74 -6.52 -5.73
C ASP A 84 -3.37 -6.16 -5.19
N VAL A 85 -3.30 -5.24 -4.25
CA VAL A 85 -2.06 -4.84 -3.56
C VAL A 85 -2.36 -4.60 -2.10
N ALA A 86 -1.45 -4.99 -1.22
CA ALA A 86 -1.47 -4.61 0.20
C ALA A 86 -0.19 -3.84 0.56
N ILE A 87 -0.33 -2.67 1.19
CA ILE A 87 0.80 -1.95 1.79
C ILE A 87 0.96 -2.44 3.21
N ILE A 88 2.10 -3.08 3.50
CA ILE A 88 2.31 -3.75 4.78
C ILE A 88 3.58 -3.20 5.45
N SER A 89 3.50 -2.95 6.75
CA SER A 89 4.68 -2.63 7.56
C SER A 89 5.64 -3.82 7.61
N THR A 90 6.94 -3.53 7.72
CA THR A 90 7.98 -4.55 7.85
C THR A 90 7.80 -5.39 9.11
N THR A 91 7.19 -4.84 10.15
CA THR A 91 6.89 -5.56 11.41
C THR A 91 5.93 -6.73 11.17
N TYR A 92 4.80 -6.48 10.50
CA TYR A 92 3.79 -7.51 10.23
C TYR A 92 4.24 -8.56 9.20
N ILE A 93 5.02 -8.16 8.20
CA ILE A 93 5.58 -9.11 7.23
C ILE A 93 6.55 -10.09 7.88
N GLN A 94 7.44 -9.62 8.75
CA GLN A 94 8.40 -10.50 9.43
C GLN A 94 7.72 -11.58 10.29
N GLN A 95 6.55 -11.28 10.86
CA GLN A 95 5.77 -12.26 11.64
C GLN A 95 5.24 -13.42 10.79
N THR A 96 5.14 -13.26 9.47
CA THR A 96 4.66 -14.31 8.57
C THR A 96 5.77 -15.22 8.04
N GLY A 97 7.03 -15.00 8.44
CA GLY A 97 8.18 -15.69 7.87
C GLY A 97 8.52 -15.26 6.44
N LEU A 98 7.73 -14.36 5.84
CA LEU A 98 8.04 -13.74 4.55
C LEU A 98 9.12 -12.68 4.75
N SER A 99 10.29 -12.89 4.16
CA SER A 99 11.35 -11.88 4.18
C SER A 99 11.12 -10.85 3.06
N PRO A 100 11.46 -9.56 3.27
CA PRO A 100 11.41 -8.54 2.21
C PRO A 100 12.38 -8.76 1.05
N CYS A 101 13.19 -9.83 1.10
CA CYS A 101 14.29 -10.07 0.17
C CYS A 101 14.17 -11.39 -0.60
N THR A 102 13.40 -12.39 -0.14
CA THR A 102 13.57 -13.77 -0.62
C THR A 102 12.34 -14.37 -1.32
N THR A 103 11.12 -13.82 -1.19
CA THR A 103 9.92 -14.49 -1.71
C THR A 103 9.11 -13.63 -2.71
N ALA A 104 9.47 -13.77 -3.99
CA ALA A 104 8.65 -13.78 -5.23
C ALA A 104 7.47 -12.82 -5.53
N TYR A 105 7.00 -11.96 -4.63
CA TYR A 105 5.72 -11.20 -4.80
C TYR A 105 5.82 -9.71 -4.44
N LEU A 106 7.04 -9.17 -4.52
CA LEU A 106 7.34 -7.82 -4.08
C LEU A 106 7.24 -6.83 -5.23
N LEU A 107 6.09 -6.14 -5.26
CA LEU A 107 6.10 -4.77 -5.74
C LEU A 107 6.93 -3.93 -4.77
N LYS A 108 8.25 -3.88 -4.97
CA LYS A 108 9.14 -3.11 -4.09
C LYS A 108 8.99 -1.61 -4.36
N ILE A 109 7.85 -1.05 -3.93
CA ILE A 109 7.72 0.39 -3.73
C ILE A 109 8.62 0.75 -2.55
N ARG A 110 9.88 1.00 -2.84
CA ARG A 110 10.86 1.37 -1.83
C ARG A 110 10.75 2.86 -1.61
N ILE A 111 10.40 3.27 -0.39
CA ILE A 111 10.76 4.61 0.08
C ILE A 111 12.29 4.62 0.12
N ARG A 112 12.96 5.04 -0.97
CA ARG A 112 14.35 5.50 -0.87
C ARG A 112 14.35 6.55 0.24
N ARG A 113 15.06 6.27 1.34
CA ARG A 113 15.42 7.29 2.31
C ARG A 113 16.11 8.39 1.51
N MET A 114 15.57 9.61 1.57
CA MET A 114 16.37 10.80 1.30
C MET A 114 17.43 10.91 2.39
#